data_AF-A0A9D2RJP0-F1
#
_entry.id   AF-A0A9D2RJP0-F1
#
_cell.length_a   1.000
_cell.length_b   1.000
_cell.length_c   1.000
_cell.angle_alpha   90.00
_cell.angle_beta   90.00
_cell.angle_gamma   90.00
#
_symmetry.space_group_name_H-M   'P 1'
#
loop_
_entity.id
_entity.type
_entity.pdbx_description
1 polymer ?
#
loop_
_entity_poly.entity_id
_entity_poly.type
_entity_poly.pdbx_seq_one_letter_code
_entity_poly.pdbx_strand_id
1 'polypeptide(L)'
;LLLTGLAIAVFFWPQGSQPTVTELYANHPFVTGFIDGYNTMDTFAALMFGTLILDVLRQKGVTDPRAQSRYLTVAALIAAVGLGFVYVSLFWLGGSSFGVVTQASNGGEIISAYVLSLFGTPGLWILAAIVALACLTTAVGLVSACADYFQRLSQRGSYSHWVMGISLLCTLVANVGLNTLIQVSVPVLVACYPVAVALVIATYLRPWMRNPQLTYRLSLSVAFVFGVLDALQAAGVNLQALSFLPGFELNMAWVLPTLVMLGVGLGKHNQPATTPKRL
;
A
#
# COMPACT_ATOMS: atom_id res chain seq x y z
N LEU A 1 -7.32 15.87 -11.88
CA LEU A 1 -7.84 17.21 -12.22
C LEU A 1 -8.45 17.92 -11.02
N LEU A 2 -9.46 17.37 -10.36
CA LEU A 2 -10.04 18.01 -9.17
C LEU A 2 -9.09 17.96 -7.94
N LEU A 3 -8.51 16.79 -7.63
CA LEU A 3 -7.48 16.67 -6.58
C LEU A 3 -6.22 17.49 -6.86
N THR A 4 -5.84 17.63 -8.14
CA THR A 4 -4.72 18.49 -8.54
C THR A 4 -5.06 19.97 -8.37
N GLY A 5 -6.32 20.38 -8.57
CA GLY A 5 -6.78 21.73 -8.26
C GLY A 5 -6.73 22.04 -6.75
N LEU A 6 -7.13 21.07 -5.92
CA LEU A 6 -7.01 21.17 -4.46
C LEU A 6 -5.54 21.25 -4.02
N ALA A 7 -4.68 20.40 -4.58
CA ALA A 7 -3.25 20.41 -4.36
C ALA A 7 -2.59 21.77 -4.66
N ILE A 8 -2.95 22.37 -5.80
CA ILE A 8 -2.49 23.69 -6.19
C ILE A 8 -2.97 24.75 -5.19
N ALA A 9 -4.25 24.73 -4.81
CA ALA A 9 -4.81 25.68 -3.85
C ALA A 9 -4.13 25.63 -2.48
N VAL A 10 -3.76 24.43 -2.02
CA VAL A 10 -3.04 24.21 -0.76
C VAL A 10 -1.63 24.84 -0.78
N PHE A 11 -0.93 24.76 -1.91
CA PHE A 11 0.40 25.36 -2.05
C PHE A 11 0.37 26.89 -2.07
N PHE A 12 -0.67 27.48 -2.66
CA PHE A 12 -0.78 28.93 -2.78
C PHE A 12 -1.39 29.62 -1.54
N TRP A 13 -2.20 28.91 -0.75
CA TRP A 13 -2.85 29.44 0.45
C TRP A 13 -2.70 28.53 1.68
N PRO A 14 -1.49 28.44 2.28
CA PRO A 14 -1.30 27.79 3.57
C PRO A 14 -1.98 28.59 4.68
N GLN A 15 -2.88 27.97 5.43
CA GLN A 15 -3.73 28.67 6.43
C GLN A 15 -3.22 28.58 7.87
N GLY A 16 -2.29 27.67 8.17
CA GLY A 16 -1.82 27.39 9.53
C GLY A 16 -0.30 27.40 9.70
N SER A 17 0.12 27.45 10.96
CA SER A 17 1.53 27.29 11.36
C SER A 17 1.98 25.84 11.24
N GLN A 18 3.26 25.58 10.95
CA GLN A 18 3.78 24.20 10.99
C GLN A 18 3.76 23.64 12.41
N PRO A 19 3.30 22.39 12.61
CA PRO A 19 3.32 21.74 13.91
C PRO A 19 4.76 21.55 14.42
N THR A 20 4.91 21.47 15.74
CA THR A 20 6.14 20.96 16.36
C THR A 20 6.39 19.53 15.87
N VAL A 21 7.58 19.30 15.30
CA VAL A 21 7.96 18.00 14.75
C VAL A 21 7.94 16.94 15.87
N THR A 22 7.19 15.86 15.68
CA THR A 22 7.18 14.71 16.59
C THR A 22 8.59 14.11 16.71
N GLU A 23 9.03 13.71 17.90
CA GLU A 23 10.40 13.17 18.14
C GLU A 23 10.79 12.05 17.17
N LEU A 24 9.86 11.18 16.80
CA LEU A 24 10.09 10.11 15.82
C LEU A 24 10.42 10.65 14.42
N TYR A 25 9.70 11.68 13.97
CA TYR A 25 9.94 12.34 12.68
C TYR A 25 11.19 13.24 12.71
N ALA A 26 11.59 13.74 13.89
CA ALA A 26 12.81 14.51 14.05
C ALA A 26 14.06 13.62 13.95
N ASN A 27 14.01 12.42 14.54
CA ASN A 27 15.14 11.50 14.59
C ASN A 27 15.24 10.60 13.35
N HIS A 28 14.10 10.14 12.80
CA HIS A 28 14.06 9.16 11.72
C HIS A 28 13.01 9.46 10.63
N PRO A 29 13.06 10.63 9.95
CA PRO A 29 12.03 11.07 9.00
C PRO A 29 11.82 10.13 7.81
N PHE A 30 12.88 9.48 7.33
CA PHE A 30 12.78 8.52 6.22
C PHE A 30 12.08 7.23 6.63
N VAL A 31 12.39 6.69 7.80
CA VAL A 31 11.83 5.42 8.28
C VAL A 31 10.37 5.60 8.65
N THR A 32 10.03 6.67 9.37
CA THR A 32 8.64 6.98 9.71
C THR A 32 7.79 7.17 8.46
N GLY A 33 8.26 7.96 7.49
CA GLY A 33 7.56 8.15 6.22
C GLY A 33 7.43 6.86 5.41
N PHE A 34 8.41 5.96 5.45
CA PHE A 34 8.34 4.67 4.78
C PHE A 34 7.27 3.76 5.40
N ILE A 35 7.18 3.71 6.73
CA ILE A 35 6.18 2.93 7.47
C ILE A 35 4.78 3.52 7.28
N ASP A 36 4.64 4.85 7.31
CA ASP A 36 3.36 5.49 7.01
C ASP A 36 2.89 5.18 5.58
N GLY A 37 3.84 5.00 4.66
CA GLY A 37 3.59 4.47 3.32
C GLY A 37 2.99 3.05 3.30
N TYR A 38 3.21 2.22 4.32
CA TYR A 38 2.60 0.88 4.38
C TYR A 38 1.09 0.98 4.49
N ASN A 39 0.60 1.99 5.21
CA ASN A 39 -0.81 2.22 5.46
C ASN A 39 -1.58 2.64 4.20
N THR A 40 -0.91 3.04 3.12
CA THR A 40 -1.58 3.40 1.87
C THR A 40 -2.07 2.19 1.07
N MET A 41 -1.62 0.97 1.41
CA MET A 41 -1.95 -0.28 0.71
C MET A 41 -1.57 -0.33 -0.78
N ASP A 42 -0.90 0.68 -1.32
CA ASP A 42 -0.60 0.79 -2.76
C ASP A 42 0.24 -0.40 -3.28
N THR A 43 1.11 -0.95 -2.43
CA THR A 43 1.94 -2.12 -2.77
C THR A 43 1.09 -3.39 -2.96
N PHE A 44 0.10 -3.62 -2.10
CA PHE A 44 -0.80 -4.77 -2.22
C PHE A 44 -1.72 -4.63 -3.44
N ALA A 45 -2.24 -3.42 -3.66
CA ALA A 45 -3.02 -3.11 -4.85
C ALA A 45 -2.23 -3.41 -6.14
N ALA A 46 -0.95 -3.01 -6.20
CA ALA A 46 -0.10 -3.30 -7.35
C ALA A 46 0.11 -4.80 -7.60
N LEU A 47 0.28 -5.60 -6.53
CA LEU A 47 0.42 -7.06 -6.64
C LEU A 47 -0.88 -7.72 -7.15
N MET A 48 -2.04 -7.27 -6.69
CA MET A 48 -3.34 -7.82 -7.09
C MET A 48 -3.78 -7.38 -8.49
N PHE A 49 -3.61 -6.09 -8.83
CA PHE A 49 -4.01 -5.55 -10.13
C PHE A 49 -3.00 -5.82 -11.24
N GLY A 50 -1.76 -6.18 -10.91
CA GLY A 50 -0.70 -6.41 -11.89
C GLY A 50 -1.08 -7.44 -12.96
N THR A 51 -1.70 -8.56 -12.56
CA THR A 51 -2.16 -9.61 -13.48
C THR A 51 -3.32 -9.11 -14.36
N LEU A 52 -4.28 -8.39 -13.78
CA LEU A 52 -5.42 -7.82 -14.50
C LEU A 52 -4.95 -6.80 -15.55
N ILE A 53 -4.01 -5.91 -15.20
CA ILE A 53 -3.44 -4.93 -16.14
C ILE A 53 -2.70 -5.63 -17.29
N LEU A 54 -1.93 -6.69 -16.98
CA LEU A 54 -1.26 -7.50 -17.99
C LEU A 54 -2.24 -8.18 -18.94
N ASP A 55 -3.34 -8.74 -18.42
CA ASP A 55 -4.36 -9.39 -19.23
C ASP A 55 -5.11 -8.39 -20.11
N VAL A 56 -5.45 -7.20 -19.59
CA VAL A 56 -6.04 -6.11 -20.39
C VAL A 56 -5.09 -5.66 -21.51
N LEU A 57 -3.78 -5.58 -21.23
CA LEU A 57 -2.79 -5.21 -22.24
C LEU A 57 -2.67 -6.28 -23.34
N ARG A 58 -2.73 -7.57 -22.97
CA ARG A 58 -2.75 -8.70 -23.92
C ARG A 58 -4.00 -8.69 -24.79
N GLN A 59 -5.17 -8.40 -24.22
CA GLN A 59 -6.42 -8.28 -24.97
C GLN A 59 -6.39 -7.13 -25.99
N LYS A 60 -5.63 -6.08 -25.72
CA LYS A 60 -5.37 -4.97 -26.67
C LYS A 60 -4.38 -5.34 -27.78
N GLY A 61 -3.91 -6.59 -27.87
CA GLY A 61 -3.06 -7.09 -28.95
C GLY A 61 -1.55 -6.95 -28.72
N VAL A 62 -1.11 -6.46 -27.56
CA VAL A 62 0.32 -6.39 -27.23
C VAL A 62 0.76 -7.72 -26.63
N THR A 63 1.34 -8.60 -27.44
CA THR A 63 1.75 -9.96 -27.02
C THR A 63 3.24 -10.11 -26.74
N ASP A 64 4.09 -9.21 -27.25
CA ASP A 64 5.55 -9.25 -27.02
C ASP A 64 5.89 -8.86 -25.56
N PRO A 65 6.55 -9.74 -24.78
CA PRO A 65 6.93 -9.46 -23.39
C PRO A 65 7.80 -8.21 -23.21
N ARG A 66 8.67 -7.88 -24.19
CA ARG A 66 9.52 -6.68 -24.14
C ARG A 66 8.69 -5.42 -24.34
N ALA A 67 7.73 -5.47 -25.27
CA ALA A 67 6.78 -4.38 -25.46
C ALA A 67 5.87 -4.21 -24.23
N GLN A 68 5.35 -5.31 -23.68
CA GLN A 68 4.51 -5.30 -22.48
C GLN A 68 5.21 -4.62 -21.29
N SER A 69 6.43 -5.05 -20.98
CA SER A 69 7.21 -4.44 -19.89
C SER A 69 7.48 -2.96 -20.14
N ARG A 70 7.90 -2.56 -21.34
CA ARG A 70 8.15 -1.15 -21.67
C ARG A 70 6.90 -0.28 -21.50
N TYR A 71 5.76 -0.72 -22.03
CA TYR A 71 4.51 0.04 -21.89
C TYR A 71 4.04 0.13 -20.45
N LEU A 72 4.11 -0.99 -19.69
CA LEU A 72 3.77 -0.97 -18.27
C LEU A 72 4.69 -0.06 -17.48
N THR A 73 6.00 -0.09 -17.71
CA THR A 73 6.96 0.75 -16.98
C THR A 73 6.71 2.23 -17.23
N VAL A 74 6.47 2.63 -18.49
CA VAL A 74 6.17 4.04 -18.81
C VAL A 74 4.84 4.47 -18.21
N ALA A 75 3.79 3.65 -18.32
CA ALA A 75 2.49 3.94 -17.71
C ALA A 75 2.58 4.03 -16.18
N ALA A 76 3.31 3.10 -15.54
CA ALA A 76 3.53 3.10 -14.10
C ALA A 76 4.32 4.32 -13.64
N LEU A 77 5.34 4.76 -14.40
CA LEU A 77 6.11 5.96 -14.08
C LEU A 77 5.23 7.22 -14.12
N ILE A 78 4.39 7.35 -15.16
CA ILE A 78 3.44 8.47 -15.27
C ILE A 78 2.45 8.46 -14.10
N ALA A 79 1.91 7.28 -13.77
CA ALA A 79 1.00 7.13 -12.64
C ALA A 79 1.67 7.46 -11.30
N ALA A 80 2.91 7.00 -11.08
CA ALA A 80 3.68 7.25 -9.87
C ALA A 80 3.97 8.74 -9.67
N VAL A 81 4.33 9.47 -10.74
CA VAL A 81 4.54 10.92 -10.68
C VAL A 81 3.24 11.65 -10.33
N GLY A 82 2.12 11.26 -10.97
CA GLY A 82 0.81 11.86 -10.69
C GLY A 82 0.34 11.62 -9.26
N LEU A 83 0.51 10.39 -8.75
CA LEU A 83 0.15 10.02 -7.39
C LEU A 83 1.06 10.69 -6.36
N GLY A 84 2.37 10.74 -6.62
CA GLY A 84 3.35 11.43 -5.79
C GLY A 84 3.04 12.92 -5.63
N PHE A 85 2.64 13.61 -6.71
CA PHE A 85 2.22 15.00 -6.64
C PHE A 85 1.01 15.21 -5.70
N VAL A 86 0.02 14.31 -5.76
CA VAL A 86 -1.15 14.37 -4.87
C VAL A 86 -0.74 14.13 -3.41
N TYR A 87 0.08 13.12 -3.12
CA TYR A 87 0.52 12.83 -1.75
C TYR A 87 1.35 13.97 -1.14
N VAL A 88 2.28 14.56 -1.90
CA VAL A 88 3.06 15.72 -1.42
C VAL A 88 2.14 16.88 -1.05
N SER A 89 1.09 17.09 -1.83
CA SER A 89 0.13 18.16 -1.59
C SER A 89 -0.76 17.89 -0.38
N LEU A 90 -1.18 16.63 -0.17
CA LEU A 90 -1.91 16.23 1.03
C LEU A 90 -1.03 16.29 2.29
N PHE A 91 0.25 15.96 2.17
CA PHE A 91 1.21 16.10 3.25
C PHE A 91 1.39 17.58 3.65
N TRP A 92 1.52 18.47 2.67
CA TRP A 92 1.56 19.91 2.91
C TRP A 92 0.26 20.42 3.54
N LEU A 93 -0.90 19.96 3.05
CA LEU A 93 -2.20 20.27 3.63
C LEU A 93 -2.22 19.91 5.11
N GLY A 94 -1.88 18.67 5.46
CA GLY A 94 -1.82 18.19 6.84
C GLY A 94 -0.88 19.02 7.70
N GLY A 95 0.34 19.31 7.21
CA GLY A 95 1.32 20.14 7.92
C GLY A 95 0.88 21.60 8.11
N SER A 96 0.12 22.16 7.19
CA SER A 96 -0.42 23.54 7.27
C SER A 96 -1.79 23.64 7.95
N SER A 97 -2.36 22.52 8.42
CA SER A 97 -3.68 22.51 9.06
C SER A 97 -3.64 22.84 10.56
N PHE A 98 -2.44 22.84 11.15
CA PHE A 98 -2.23 23.07 12.58
C PHE A 98 -2.55 24.54 12.95
N GLY A 99 -3.44 24.72 13.93
CA GLY A 99 -3.98 26.02 14.34
C GLY A 99 -5.39 26.31 13.80
N VAL A 100 -5.78 25.71 12.66
CA VAL A 100 -7.17 25.78 12.14
C VAL A 100 -8.03 24.62 12.67
N VAL A 101 -7.39 23.49 12.95
CA VAL A 101 -8.03 22.26 13.43
C VAL A 101 -7.46 21.92 14.81
N THR A 102 -8.25 22.13 15.87
CA THR A 102 -7.77 21.97 17.26
C THR A 102 -7.87 20.54 17.80
N GLN A 103 -8.77 19.71 17.26
CA GLN A 103 -8.94 18.30 17.66
C GLN A 103 -9.51 17.43 16.51
N ALA A 104 -8.72 17.15 15.48
CA ALA A 104 -9.09 16.10 14.53
C ALA A 104 -8.59 14.74 15.01
N SER A 105 -9.47 13.74 14.97
CA SER A 105 -9.18 12.37 15.37
C SER A 105 -8.55 11.54 14.23
N ASN A 106 -8.72 11.97 12.97
CA ASN A 106 -8.25 11.24 11.79
C ASN A 106 -8.02 12.18 10.59
N GLY A 107 -7.32 11.67 9.56
CA GLY A 107 -6.99 12.44 8.36
C GLY A 107 -8.19 12.94 7.54
N GLY A 108 -9.34 12.24 7.61
CA GLY A 108 -10.57 12.66 6.92
C GLY A 108 -11.16 13.93 7.53
N GLU A 109 -11.14 14.03 8.85
CA GLU A 109 -11.55 15.23 9.58
C GLU A 109 -10.63 16.41 9.29
N ILE A 110 -9.31 16.18 9.24
CA ILE A 110 -8.32 17.23 8.89
C ILE A 110 -8.64 17.82 7.52
N ILE A 111 -8.80 16.97 6.49
CA ILE A 111 -9.07 17.44 5.12
C ILE A 111 -10.41 18.16 5.05
N SER A 112 -11.45 17.63 5.69
CA SER A 112 -12.80 18.22 5.66
C SER A 112 -12.82 19.60 6.33
N ALA A 113 -12.19 19.74 7.50
CA ALA A 113 -12.09 21.01 8.21
C ALA A 113 -11.24 22.03 7.44
N TYR A 114 -10.13 21.56 6.84
CA TYR A 114 -9.29 22.41 5.99
C TYR A 114 -10.05 22.98 4.79
N VAL A 115 -10.77 22.12 4.06
CA VAL A 115 -11.59 22.55 2.91
C VAL A 115 -12.73 23.48 3.34
N LEU A 116 -13.36 23.20 4.48
CA LEU A 116 -14.39 24.07 5.04
C LEU A 116 -13.84 25.48 5.33
N SER A 117 -12.62 25.58 5.85
CA SER A 117 -11.99 26.87 6.16
C SER A 117 -11.62 27.68 4.91
N LEU A 118 -11.19 27.01 3.82
CA LEU A 118 -10.74 27.67 2.58
C LEU A 118 -11.87 28.00 1.61
N PHE A 119 -12.78 27.06 1.42
CA PHE A 119 -13.81 27.11 0.37
C PHE A 119 -15.23 27.18 0.93
N GLY A 120 -15.41 27.09 2.25
CA GLY A 120 -16.71 27.06 2.89
C GLY A 120 -17.53 25.80 2.56
N THR A 121 -18.83 25.87 2.86
CA THR A 121 -19.81 24.81 2.60
C THR A 121 -19.83 24.28 1.15
N PRO A 122 -19.75 25.10 0.08
CA PRO A 122 -19.76 24.56 -1.28
C PRO A 122 -18.51 23.71 -1.59
N GLY A 123 -17.36 24.04 -1.01
CA GLY A 123 -16.14 23.23 -1.13
C GLY A 123 -16.29 21.84 -0.52
N LEU A 124 -17.06 21.72 0.57
CA LEU A 124 -17.29 20.45 1.25
C LEU A 124 -18.10 19.47 0.38
N TRP A 125 -19.13 19.95 -0.33
CA TRP A 125 -19.90 19.13 -1.27
C TRP A 125 -19.05 18.63 -2.43
N ILE A 126 -18.19 19.49 -2.95
CA ILE A 126 -17.23 19.14 -4.00
C ILE A 126 -16.25 18.09 -3.49
N LEU A 127 -15.69 18.28 -2.29
CA LEU A 127 -14.80 17.31 -1.65
C LEU A 127 -15.48 15.94 -1.48
N ALA A 128 -16.71 15.92 -0.96
CA ALA A 128 -17.48 14.69 -0.79
C ALA A 128 -17.66 13.95 -2.13
N ALA A 129 -18.01 14.67 -3.21
CA ALA A 129 -18.13 14.08 -4.54
C ALA A 129 -16.80 13.51 -5.07
N ILE A 130 -15.69 14.24 -4.87
CA ILE A 130 -14.34 13.80 -5.28
C ILE A 130 -13.95 12.53 -4.54
N VAL A 131 -14.07 12.52 -3.21
CA VAL A 131 -13.71 11.38 -2.37
C VAL A 131 -14.60 10.18 -2.70
N ALA A 132 -15.91 10.39 -2.89
CA ALA A 132 -16.82 9.32 -3.29
C ALA A 132 -16.43 8.69 -4.63
N LEU A 133 -16.11 9.49 -5.65
CA LEU A 133 -15.68 8.98 -6.95
C LEU A 133 -14.33 8.25 -6.88
N ALA A 134 -13.37 8.78 -6.12
CA ALA A 134 -12.06 8.16 -5.93
C ALA A 134 -12.18 6.82 -5.18
N CYS A 135 -12.93 6.78 -4.08
CA CYS A 135 -13.18 5.57 -3.31
C CYS A 135 -14.02 4.54 -4.08
N LEU A 136 -14.97 4.98 -4.93
CA LEU A 136 -15.79 4.07 -5.74
C LEU A 136 -14.94 3.31 -6.76
N THR A 137 -14.07 4.02 -7.49
CA THR A 137 -13.21 3.41 -8.52
C THR A 137 -12.21 2.41 -7.92
N THR A 138 -11.62 2.73 -6.78
CA THR A 138 -10.71 1.83 -6.05
C THR A 138 -11.45 0.63 -5.47
N ALA A 139 -12.63 0.82 -4.88
CA ALA A 139 -13.47 -0.27 -4.39
C ALA A 139 -13.90 -1.22 -5.51
N VAL A 140 -14.37 -0.71 -6.65
CA VAL A 140 -14.74 -1.53 -7.81
C VAL A 140 -13.53 -2.32 -8.33
N GLY A 141 -12.36 -1.69 -8.40
CA GLY A 141 -11.11 -2.37 -8.74
C GLY A 141 -10.83 -3.54 -7.80
N LEU A 142 -10.77 -3.28 -6.48
CA LEU A 142 -10.39 -4.30 -5.50
C LEU A 142 -11.41 -5.45 -5.43
N VAL A 143 -12.71 -5.14 -5.43
CA VAL A 143 -13.77 -6.16 -5.41
C VAL A 143 -13.71 -7.05 -6.64
N SER A 144 -13.48 -6.48 -7.84
CA SER A 144 -13.38 -7.27 -9.07
C SER A 144 -12.13 -8.16 -9.10
N ALA A 145 -10.97 -7.65 -8.65
CA ALA A 145 -9.74 -8.44 -8.57
C ALA A 145 -9.84 -9.56 -7.52
N CYS A 146 -10.41 -9.28 -6.36
CA CYS A 146 -10.65 -10.31 -5.34
C CYS A 146 -11.64 -11.36 -5.83
N ALA A 147 -12.72 -10.95 -6.50
CA ALA A 147 -13.69 -11.88 -7.07
C ALA A 147 -13.06 -12.78 -8.15
N ASP A 148 -12.23 -12.24 -9.05
CA ASP A 148 -11.50 -13.05 -10.04
C ASP A 148 -10.53 -14.03 -9.37
N TYR A 149 -9.80 -13.57 -8.35
CA TYR A 149 -8.89 -14.41 -7.57
C TYR A 149 -9.61 -15.58 -6.89
N PHE A 150 -10.69 -15.32 -6.16
CA PHE A 150 -11.47 -16.36 -5.48
C PHE A 150 -12.17 -17.30 -6.46
N GLN A 151 -12.65 -16.78 -7.60
CA GLN A 151 -13.22 -17.61 -8.65
C GLN A 151 -12.19 -18.61 -9.20
N ARG A 152 -10.96 -18.15 -9.49
CA ARG A 152 -9.88 -19.02 -9.97
C ARG A 152 -9.45 -20.05 -8.92
N LEU A 153 -9.43 -19.67 -7.64
CA LEU A 153 -9.01 -20.53 -6.54
C LEU A 153 -10.06 -21.59 -6.18
N SER A 154 -11.32 -21.18 -6.03
CA SER A 154 -12.41 -22.05 -5.56
C SER A 154 -12.90 -23.01 -6.65
N GLN A 155 -12.75 -22.66 -7.94
CA GLN A 155 -13.32 -23.39 -9.11
C GLN A 155 -14.83 -23.70 -8.97
N ARG A 156 -15.49 -23.10 -7.97
CA ARG A 156 -16.89 -23.27 -7.58
C ARG A 156 -17.45 -21.89 -7.23
N GLY A 157 -18.56 -21.54 -7.88
CA GLY A 157 -19.23 -20.25 -7.75
C GLY A 157 -18.99 -19.32 -8.94
N SER A 158 -20.05 -18.66 -9.41
CA SER A 158 -19.95 -17.63 -10.46
C SER A 158 -19.37 -16.34 -9.89
N TYR A 159 -18.59 -15.61 -10.71
CA TYR A 159 -18.02 -14.28 -10.43
C TYR A 159 -18.99 -13.37 -9.64
N SER A 160 -20.26 -13.34 -10.06
CA SER A 160 -21.31 -12.50 -9.46
C SER A 160 -21.54 -12.79 -7.97
N HIS A 161 -21.48 -14.06 -7.55
CA HIS A 161 -21.69 -14.43 -6.15
C HIS A 161 -20.54 -13.94 -5.26
N TRP A 162 -19.30 -14.03 -5.76
CA TRP A 162 -18.13 -13.51 -5.04
C TRP A 162 -18.17 -11.99 -4.91
N VAL A 163 -18.52 -11.28 -5.99
CA VAL A 163 -18.69 -9.82 -5.96
C VAL A 163 -19.75 -9.40 -4.94
N MET A 164 -20.92 -10.05 -4.94
CA MET A 164 -21.97 -9.75 -3.96
C MET A 164 -21.53 -10.06 -2.53
N GLY A 165 -20.89 -11.20 -2.28
CA GLY A 165 -20.43 -11.59 -0.95
C GLY A 165 -19.40 -10.62 -0.37
N ILE A 166 -18.40 -10.25 -1.17
CA ILE A 166 -17.37 -9.27 -0.77
C ILE A 166 -18.00 -7.90 -0.54
N SER A 167 -18.88 -7.44 -1.44
CA SER A 167 -19.51 -6.12 -1.31
C SER A 167 -20.40 -6.03 -0.07
N LEU A 168 -21.15 -7.10 0.25
CA LEU A 168 -21.97 -7.18 1.46
C LEU A 168 -21.09 -7.12 2.71
N LEU A 169 -19.99 -7.87 2.74
CA LEU A 169 -19.04 -7.85 3.85
C LEU A 169 -18.43 -6.46 4.03
N CYS A 170 -17.98 -5.81 2.95
CA CYS A 170 -17.48 -4.44 2.99
C CYS A 170 -18.54 -3.46 3.53
N THR A 171 -19.80 -3.63 3.13
CA THR A 171 -20.90 -2.78 3.61
C THR A 171 -21.12 -2.95 5.11
N LEU A 172 -21.05 -4.18 5.63
CA LEU A 172 -21.15 -4.43 7.08
C LEU A 172 -20.00 -3.77 7.84
N VAL A 173 -18.77 -3.97 7.37
CA VAL A 173 -17.55 -3.45 8.00
C VAL A 173 -17.45 -1.92 7.91
N ALA A 174 -17.97 -1.30 6.86
CA ALA A 174 -17.95 0.16 6.67
C ALA A 174 -18.69 0.94 7.76
N ASN A 175 -19.64 0.30 8.49
CA ASN A 175 -20.39 0.96 9.56
C ASN A 175 -19.61 1.09 10.89
N VAL A 176 -18.45 0.45 11.02
CA VAL A 176 -17.67 0.40 12.28
C VAL A 176 -16.98 1.74 12.59
N GLY A 177 -16.71 2.56 11.57
CA GLY A 177 -16.04 3.87 11.70
C GLY A 177 -14.56 3.84 11.34
N LEU A 178 -14.03 4.96 10.86
CA LEU A 178 -12.70 5.04 10.25
C LEU A 178 -11.56 4.75 11.24
N ASN A 179 -11.60 5.32 12.45
CA ASN A 179 -10.52 5.18 13.42
C ASN A 179 -10.33 3.71 13.88
N THR A 180 -11.44 3.04 14.19
CA THR A 180 -11.47 1.61 14.51
C THR A 180 -11.03 0.74 13.33
N LEU A 181 -11.42 1.09 12.11
CA LEU A 181 -10.96 0.38 10.91
C LEU A 181 -9.44 0.50 10.74
N ILE A 182 -8.87 1.69 10.94
CA ILE A 182 -7.43 1.91 10.90
C ILE A 182 -6.74 1.09 11.99
N GLN A 183 -7.21 1.16 13.24
CA GLN A 183 -6.63 0.41 14.37
C GLN A 183 -6.60 -1.10 14.14
N VAL A 184 -7.65 -1.67 13.56
CA VAL A 184 -7.71 -3.11 13.23
C VAL A 184 -6.86 -3.43 12.01
N SER A 185 -6.82 -2.54 11.02
CA SER A 185 -6.08 -2.77 9.78
C SER A 185 -4.57 -2.70 9.99
N VAL A 186 -4.07 -1.69 10.70
CA VAL A 186 -2.61 -1.43 10.85
C VAL A 186 -1.81 -2.69 11.23
N PRO A 187 -2.18 -3.48 12.26
CA PRO A 187 -1.49 -4.73 12.58
C PRO A 187 -1.50 -5.74 11.43
N VAL A 188 -2.62 -5.87 10.72
CA VAL A 188 -2.73 -6.78 9.56
C VAL A 188 -1.83 -6.32 8.43
N LEU A 189 -1.73 -5.02 8.16
CA LEU A 189 -0.84 -4.49 7.12
C LEU A 189 0.63 -4.72 7.48
N VAL A 190 1.01 -4.43 8.73
CA VAL A 190 2.38 -4.64 9.23
C VAL A 190 2.78 -6.11 9.17
N ALA A 191 1.85 -7.05 9.39
CA ALA A 191 2.10 -8.48 9.23
C ALA A 191 2.36 -8.88 7.77
N CYS A 192 1.55 -8.36 6.85
CA CYS A 192 1.58 -8.78 5.46
C CYS A 192 2.68 -8.07 4.64
N TYR A 193 3.04 -6.83 5.00
CA TYR A 193 3.92 -5.99 4.18
C TYR A 193 5.34 -6.57 4.00
N PRO A 194 6.00 -7.11 5.04
CA PRO A 194 7.28 -7.80 4.90
C PRO A 194 7.27 -8.89 3.83
N VAL A 195 6.18 -9.66 3.77
CA VAL A 195 6.00 -10.73 2.79
C VAL A 195 5.85 -10.16 1.38
N ALA A 196 5.07 -9.10 1.21
CA ALA A 196 4.88 -8.43 -0.08
C ALA A 196 6.20 -7.88 -0.63
N VAL A 197 6.97 -7.16 0.19
CA VAL A 197 8.26 -6.60 -0.24
C VAL A 197 9.29 -7.70 -0.49
N ALA A 198 9.38 -8.71 0.38
CA ALA A 198 10.25 -9.86 0.16
C ALA A 198 9.92 -10.57 -1.15
N LEU A 199 8.64 -10.71 -1.50
CA LEU A 199 8.21 -11.32 -2.76
C LEU A 199 8.60 -10.47 -3.98
N VAL A 200 8.47 -9.14 -3.92
CA VAL A 200 8.92 -8.23 -5.00
C VAL A 200 10.42 -8.35 -5.20
N ILE A 201 11.20 -8.24 -4.11
CA ILE A 201 12.67 -8.33 -4.16
C ILE A 201 13.12 -9.71 -4.65
N ALA A 202 12.54 -10.79 -4.12
CA ALA A 202 12.86 -12.15 -4.56
C ALA A 202 12.54 -12.38 -6.04
N THR A 203 11.45 -11.77 -6.54
CA THR A 203 11.07 -11.85 -7.96
C THR A 203 12.03 -11.11 -8.87
N TYR A 204 12.52 -9.95 -8.44
CA TYR A 204 13.58 -9.24 -9.16
C TYR A 204 14.91 -10.00 -9.12
N LEU A 205 15.26 -10.57 -7.97
CA LEU A 205 16.51 -11.31 -7.76
C LEU A 205 16.49 -12.75 -8.32
N ARG A 206 15.33 -13.22 -8.79
CA ARG A 206 15.12 -14.57 -9.31
C ARG A 206 16.20 -15.11 -10.26
N PRO A 207 16.71 -14.36 -11.25
CA PRO A 207 17.73 -14.89 -12.16
C PRO A 207 19.11 -15.10 -11.51
N TRP A 208 19.38 -14.50 -10.34
CA TRP A 208 20.64 -14.66 -9.61
C TRP A 208 20.57 -15.70 -8.49
N MET A 209 19.42 -16.34 -8.28
CA MET A 209 19.23 -17.32 -7.22
C MET A 209 19.70 -18.72 -7.63
N ARG A 210 20.46 -19.38 -6.74
CA ARG A 210 20.96 -20.73 -6.99
C ARG A 210 19.82 -21.77 -6.96
N ASN A 211 18.93 -21.63 -5.97
CA ASN A 211 17.73 -22.45 -5.82
C ASN A 211 16.51 -21.55 -5.51
N PRO A 212 15.78 -21.08 -6.53
CA PRO A 212 14.71 -20.12 -6.35
C PRO A 212 13.63 -20.65 -5.39
N GLN A 213 13.21 -21.92 -5.52
CA GLN A 213 12.13 -22.46 -4.70
C GLN A 213 12.46 -22.46 -3.20
N LEU A 214 13.69 -22.82 -2.83
CA LEU A 214 14.12 -22.81 -1.44
C LEU A 214 14.26 -21.39 -0.91
N THR A 215 14.89 -20.50 -1.70
CA THR A 215 15.07 -19.09 -1.30
C THR A 215 13.73 -18.39 -1.08
N TYR A 216 12.75 -18.56 -1.99
CA TYR A 216 11.41 -18.01 -1.80
C TYR A 216 10.76 -18.55 -0.53
N ARG A 217 10.78 -19.87 -0.31
CA ARG A 217 10.11 -20.46 0.86
C ARG A 217 10.71 -19.98 2.18
N LEU A 218 12.04 -19.88 2.25
CA LEU A 218 12.75 -19.43 3.45
C LEU A 218 12.65 -17.92 3.67
N SER A 219 12.81 -17.11 2.63
CA SER A 219 12.75 -15.65 2.77
C SER A 219 11.33 -15.20 3.12
N LEU A 220 10.31 -15.77 2.49
CA LEU A 220 8.91 -15.44 2.80
C LEU A 220 8.49 -15.95 4.17
N SER A 221 8.91 -17.16 4.59
CA SER A 221 8.55 -17.68 5.91
C SER A 221 9.17 -16.84 7.02
N VAL A 222 10.44 -16.43 6.86
CA VAL A 222 11.12 -15.54 7.79
C VAL A 222 10.45 -14.17 7.79
N ALA A 223 10.15 -13.59 6.62
CA ALA A 223 9.42 -12.33 6.51
C ALA A 223 8.07 -12.38 7.23
N PHE A 224 7.34 -13.48 7.08
CA PHE A 224 6.04 -13.67 7.72
C PHE A 224 6.17 -13.79 9.25
N VAL A 225 7.12 -14.58 9.76
CA VAL A 225 7.31 -14.74 11.20
C VAL A 225 7.66 -13.39 11.85
N PHE A 226 8.61 -12.64 11.27
CA PHE A 226 8.96 -11.32 11.81
C PHE A 226 7.86 -10.29 11.62
N GLY A 227 7.12 -10.32 10.49
CA GLY A 227 5.96 -9.46 10.30
C GLY A 227 4.84 -9.71 11.33
N VAL A 228 4.58 -10.98 11.69
CA VAL A 228 3.61 -11.31 12.75
C VAL A 228 4.07 -10.79 14.11
N LEU A 229 5.38 -10.84 14.40
CA LEU A 229 5.93 -10.27 15.64
C LEU A 229 5.74 -8.75 15.69
N ASP A 230 6.07 -8.04 14.60
CA ASP A 230 5.85 -6.59 14.47
C ASP A 230 4.36 -6.24 14.56
N ALA A 231 3.47 -7.08 14.01
CA ALA A 231 2.02 -6.90 14.10
C ALA A 231 1.46 -7.08 15.52
N LEU A 232 2.00 -8.03 16.29
CA LEU A 232 1.63 -8.22 17.69
C LEU A 232 2.06 -7.02 18.55
N GLN A 233 3.23 -6.43 18.25
CA GLN A 233 3.67 -5.19 18.87
C GLN A 233 2.74 -4.03 18.51
N ALA A 234 2.39 -3.88 17.23
CA ALA A 234 1.42 -2.88 16.76
C ALA A 234 0.02 -3.06 17.39
N ALA A 235 -0.35 -4.29 17.74
CA ALA A 235 -1.59 -4.62 18.45
C ALA A 235 -1.53 -4.37 19.97
N GLY A 236 -0.38 -3.92 20.51
CA GLY A 236 -0.21 -3.58 21.92
C GLY A 236 0.31 -4.72 22.81
N VAL A 237 0.78 -5.83 22.24
CA VAL A 237 1.41 -6.92 23.01
C VAL A 237 2.83 -6.52 23.38
N ASN A 238 3.14 -6.57 24.69
CA ASN A 238 4.42 -6.11 25.20
C ASN A 238 5.53 -7.15 24.94
N LEU A 239 6.24 -7.00 23.83
CA LEU A 239 7.32 -7.88 23.37
C LEU A 239 8.72 -7.35 23.75
N GLN A 240 8.87 -6.79 24.96
CA GLN A 240 10.14 -6.26 25.47
C GLN A 240 11.31 -7.25 25.39
N ALA A 241 11.04 -8.57 25.40
CA ALA A 241 12.05 -9.61 25.25
C ALA A 241 12.76 -9.60 23.87
N LEU A 242 12.19 -8.95 22.84
CA LEU A 242 12.76 -8.83 21.51
C LEU A 242 13.46 -7.47 21.23
N SER A 243 13.58 -6.59 22.24
CA SER A 243 14.23 -5.28 22.10
C SER A 243 15.71 -5.33 21.65
N PHE A 244 16.34 -6.51 21.72
CA PHE A 244 17.69 -6.75 21.21
C PHE A 244 17.79 -6.71 19.67
N LEU A 245 16.67 -6.82 18.94
CA LEU A 245 16.70 -6.83 17.48
C LEU A 245 16.84 -5.41 16.90
N PRO A 246 17.84 -5.16 16.02
CA PRO A 246 17.99 -3.86 15.36
C PRO A 246 16.79 -3.58 14.45
N GLY A 247 16.12 -2.44 14.68
CA GLY A 247 14.91 -2.03 13.95
C GLY A 247 13.59 -2.42 14.62
N PHE A 248 13.62 -3.08 15.79
CA PHE A 248 12.42 -3.44 16.55
C PHE A 248 11.67 -2.22 17.13
N GLU A 249 12.39 -1.15 17.49
CA GLU A 249 11.76 0.11 17.93
C GLU A 249 10.99 0.84 16.82
N LEU A 250 11.23 0.48 15.56
CA LEU A 250 10.66 1.09 14.37
C LEU A 250 9.75 0.13 13.57
N ASN A 251 9.29 -0.99 14.15
CA ASN A 251 8.50 -2.02 13.42
C ASN A 251 9.15 -2.51 12.10
N MET A 252 10.50 -2.54 12.07
CA MET A 252 11.30 -2.96 10.92
C MET A 252 12.18 -4.17 11.25
N ALA A 253 11.84 -4.93 12.29
CA ALA A 253 12.62 -6.08 12.73
C ALA A 253 12.74 -7.16 11.63
N TRP A 254 11.79 -7.20 10.68
CA TRP A 254 11.81 -8.11 9.54
C TRP A 254 12.90 -7.81 8.50
N VAL A 255 13.39 -6.58 8.36
CA VAL A 255 14.26 -6.18 7.23
C VAL A 255 15.60 -6.92 7.27
N LEU A 256 16.25 -6.96 8.42
CA LEU A 256 17.58 -7.55 8.56
C LEU A 256 17.57 -9.08 8.37
N PRO A 257 16.68 -9.84 9.04
CA PRO A 257 16.57 -11.29 8.86
C PRO A 257 16.19 -11.70 7.44
N THR A 258 15.28 -10.96 6.79
CA THR A 258 14.83 -11.28 5.43
C THR A 258 15.92 -11.01 4.39
N LEU A 259 16.68 -9.93 4.53
CA LEU A 259 17.82 -9.64 3.67
C LEU A 259 18.94 -10.68 3.80
N VAL A 260 19.22 -11.14 5.04
CA VAL A 260 20.21 -12.22 5.24
C VAL A 260 19.77 -13.49 4.54
N MET A 261 18.50 -13.90 4.68
CA MET A 261 17.98 -15.10 4.02
C MET A 261 17.95 -14.97 2.49
N LEU A 262 17.61 -13.80 1.95
CA LEU A 262 17.74 -13.51 0.53
C LEU A 262 19.20 -13.61 0.07
N GLY A 263 20.13 -13.06 0.84
CA GLY A 263 21.57 -13.11 0.59
C GLY A 263 22.14 -14.52 0.58
N VAL A 264 21.74 -15.38 1.52
CA VAL A 264 22.12 -16.80 1.57
C VAL A 264 21.61 -17.56 0.33
N GLY A 265 20.45 -17.15 -0.19
CA GLY A 265 19.88 -17.70 -1.42
C GLY A 265 20.53 -17.21 -2.72
N LEU A 266 21.32 -16.13 -2.66
CA LEU A 266 22.06 -15.60 -3.80
C LEU A 266 23.34 -16.41 -4.02
N GLY A 267 23.43 -17.03 -5.18
CA GLY A 267 24.60 -17.77 -5.62
C GLY A 267 24.50 -17.98 -7.11
N LYS A 268 25.57 -17.69 -7.86
CA LYS A 268 25.56 -17.71 -9.34
C LYS A 268 24.87 -18.97 -9.87
N HIS A 269 23.76 -18.77 -10.56
CA HIS A 269 23.10 -19.81 -11.34
C HIS A 269 23.88 -19.99 -12.65
N ASN A 270 24.59 -21.11 -12.78
CA ASN A 270 25.10 -21.59 -14.06
C ASN A 270 24.10 -22.63 -14.58
N GLN A 271 23.07 -22.23 -15.32
CA GLN A 271 22.44 -22.98 -16.43
C GLN A 271 21.24 -22.23 -17.05
N PRO A 272 20.90 -22.52 -18.33
CA PRO A 272 20.19 -21.60 -19.21
C PRO A 272 18.66 -21.64 -19.04
N ALA A 273 18.03 -20.58 -19.53
CA ALA A 273 16.59 -20.32 -19.52
C ALA A 273 15.74 -21.55 -19.91
N THR A 274 15.14 -22.23 -18.92
CA THR A 274 14.04 -23.15 -19.18
C THR A 274 12.72 -22.38 -19.09
N THR A 275 12.05 -22.36 -20.25
CA THR A 275 10.69 -21.93 -20.58
C THR A 275 9.66 -21.99 -19.43
N PRO A 276 8.75 -21.00 -19.34
CA PRO A 276 7.68 -21.02 -18.35
C PRO A 276 6.66 -22.11 -18.67
N LYS A 277 6.52 -23.11 -17.78
CA LYS A 277 5.33 -23.97 -17.75
C LYS A 277 4.17 -23.14 -17.23
N ARG A 278 3.14 -22.98 -18.07
CA ARG A 278 1.81 -22.48 -17.72
C ARG A 278 1.19 -23.41 -16.68
N LEU A 279 0.68 -22.84 -15.59
CA LEU A 279 -0.49 -23.29 -14.84
C LEU A 279 -1.33 -22.05 -14.54
#